data_AF-A0A7S1XAS2-F1
#
_entry.id   AF-A0A7S1XAS2-F1
#
_cell.length_a   1.000
_cell.length_b   1.000
_cell.length_c   1.000
_cell.angle_alpha   90.00
_cell.angle_beta   90.00
_cell.angle_gamma   90.00
#
_symmetry.space_group_name_H-M   'P 1'
#
loop_
_entity.id
_entity.type
_entity.pdbx_description
1 polymer ?
#
loop_
_entity_poly.entity_id
_entity_poly.type
_entity_poly.pdbx_seq_one_letter_code
_entity_poly.pdbx_strand_id
1 'polypeptide(L)'
;ALILAPMLTLMLMILGGFYISFDNMPPYILWLSFISQARYGYTAMCVNEFRGQAFTCTNDATVSYGDECPLSGETVLTSLGMGGESVGMNVLYLILMQVGIRVISYFVLRMNYKMRG
;
A
#
# COMPACT_ATOMS: atom_id res chain seq x y z
N ALA A 1 -13.64 10.40 18.58
CA ALA A 1 -12.76 9.35 18.02
C ALA A 1 -13.47 8.53 16.93
N LEU A 2 -14.68 7.98 17.16
CA LEU A 2 -15.37 7.12 16.17
C LEU A 2 -15.64 7.77 14.80
N ILE A 3 -15.90 9.08 14.74
CA ILE A 3 -16.23 9.78 13.48
C ILE A 3 -14.99 9.97 12.59
N LEU A 4 -13.79 10.04 13.18
CA LEU A 4 -12.54 10.24 12.45
C LEU A 4 -12.00 8.95 11.83
N ALA A 5 -12.28 7.80 12.46
CA ALA A 5 -11.84 6.49 12.00
C ALA A 5 -12.23 6.19 10.53
N PRO A 6 -13.48 6.37 10.07
CA PRO A 6 -13.84 6.10 8.68
C PRO A 6 -13.17 7.06 7.71
N MET A 7 -13.06 8.35 8.06
CA MET A 7 -12.37 9.33 7.21
C MET A 7 -10.88 8.97 7.04
N LEU A 8 -10.22 8.60 8.13
CA LEU A 8 -8.83 8.17 8.09
C LEU A 8 -8.67 6.87 7.29
N THR A 9 -9.57 5.90 7.48
CA THR A 9 -9.51 4.62 6.76
C THR A 9 -9.65 4.83 5.25
N LEU A 10 -10.61 5.65 4.82
CA LEU A 10 -10.77 5.99 3.40
C LEU A 10 -9.52 6.69 2.84
N MET A 11 -8.95 7.62 3.60
CA MET A 11 -7.70 8.28 3.21
C MET A 11 -6.55 7.26 3.06
N LEU A 12 -6.40 6.34 4.00
CA LEU A 12 -5.39 5.29 3.94
C LEU A 12 -5.61 4.31 2.77
N MET A 13 -6.86 4.01 2.41
CA MET A 13 -7.18 3.16 1.26
C MET A 13 -6.83 3.84 -0.07
N ILE A 14 -7.08 5.15 -0.20
CA ILE A 14 -6.66 5.93 -1.38
C ILE A 14 -5.14 5.94 -1.46
N LEU A 15 -4.45 6.35 -0.38
CA LEU A 15 -2.98 6.40 -0.34
C LEU A 15 -2.33 5.03 -0.49
N GLY A 16 -3.03 3.98 -0.07
CA GLY A 16 -2.59 2.60 -0.17
C GLY A 16 -2.68 2.02 -1.58
N GLY A 17 -3.38 2.67 -2.51
CA GLY A 17 -3.55 2.17 -3.88
C GLY A 17 -4.75 1.24 -4.07
N PHE A 18 -5.67 1.17 -3.10
CA PHE A 18 -6.85 0.30 -3.17
C PHE A 18 -7.91 0.85 -4.14
N TYR A 19 -8.22 2.15 -4.06
CA TYR A 19 -9.24 2.77 -4.92
C TYR A 19 -8.70 3.23 -6.27
N ILE A 20 -7.42 3.61 -6.34
CA ILE A 20 -6.76 4.14 -7.52
C ILE A 20 -5.40 3.45 -7.58
N SER A 21 -5.09 2.76 -8.68
CA SER A 21 -3.77 2.14 -8.88
C SER A 21 -2.67 3.19 -8.91
N PHE A 22 -1.44 2.81 -8.56
CA PHE A 22 -0.34 3.77 -8.43
C PHE A 22 -0.01 4.49 -9.74
N ASP A 23 -0.20 3.84 -10.89
CA ASP A 23 0.06 4.42 -12.22
C ASP A 23 -0.95 5.50 -12.60
N ASN A 24 -2.18 5.41 -12.07
CA ASN A 24 -3.25 6.38 -12.31
C ASN A 24 -3.32 7.46 -11.23
N MET A 25 -2.47 7.40 -10.20
CA MET A 25 -2.49 8.35 -9.11
C MET A 25 -1.84 9.68 -9.52
N PRO A 26 -2.51 10.83 -9.30
CA PRO A 26 -1.94 12.11 -9.66
C PRO A 26 -0.71 12.48 -8.80
N PRO A 27 0.26 13.23 -9.34
CA PRO A 27 1.55 13.48 -8.68
C PRO A 27 1.45 14.07 -7.27
N TYR A 28 0.46 14.94 -7.03
CA TYR A 28 0.24 15.61 -5.74
C TYR A 28 -0.31 14.69 -4.64
N ILE A 29 -0.84 13.51 -4.96
CA ILE A 29 -1.20 12.47 -3.96
C ILE A 29 -0.14 11.36 -3.93
N LEU A 30 0.52 11.13 -5.07
CA LEU A 30 1.52 10.07 -5.22
C LEU A 30 2.69 10.20 -4.24
N TRP A 31 3.23 11.41 -4.06
CA TRP A 31 4.31 11.63 -3.08
C TRP A 31 3.88 11.28 -1.65
N LEU A 32 2.62 11.58 -1.29
CA LEU A 32 2.07 11.30 0.03
C LEU A 32 1.83 9.79 0.22
N SER A 33 1.46 9.08 -0.85
CA SER A 33 1.36 7.62 -0.84
C SER A 33 2.69 6.95 -0.45
N PHE A 34 3.84 7.46 -0.91
CA PHE A 34 5.16 6.94 -0.52
C PHE A 34 5.49 7.10 0.97
N ILE A 35 4.81 8.00 1.69
CA ILE A 35 4.99 8.18 3.14
C ILE A 35 4.00 7.28 3.92
N SER A 36 2.95 6.81 3.27
CA SER A 36 1.91 6.00 3.88
C SER A 36 2.36 4.55 4.08
N GLN A 37 2.34 4.08 5.32
CA GLN A 37 2.55 2.66 5.64
C GLN A 37 1.51 1.76 4.94
N ALA A 38 0.29 2.27 4.70
CA ALA A 38 -0.77 1.51 4.05
C ALA A 38 -0.40 1.08 2.63
N ARG A 39 0.41 1.89 1.90
CA ARG A 39 0.93 1.54 0.58
C ARG A 39 1.70 0.22 0.63
N TYR A 40 2.74 0.18 1.45
CA TYR A 40 3.63 -0.97 1.53
C TYR A 40 2.94 -2.20 2.11
N GLY A 41 2.05 -2.01 3.10
CA GLY A 41 1.25 -3.11 3.64
C GLY A 41 0.29 -3.70 2.62
N TYR A 42 -0.44 -2.87 1.88
CA TYR A 42 -1.37 -3.32 0.85
C TYR A 42 -0.65 -4.01 -0.30
N THR A 43 0.41 -3.39 -0.85
CA THR A 43 1.24 -3.99 -1.89
C THR A 43 1.80 -5.34 -1.48
N ALA A 44 2.33 -5.46 -0.25
CA ALA A 44 2.84 -6.74 0.26
C ALA A 44 1.76 -7.82 0.31
N MET A 45 0.54 -7.48 0.75
CA MET A 45 -0.58 -8.42 0.78
C MET A 45 -1.00 -8.85 -0.64
N CYS A 46 -1.15 -7.90 -1.57
CA CYS A 46 -1.49 -8.21 -2.95
C CYS A 46 -0.44 -9.12 -3.60
N VAL A 47 0.85 -8.79 -3.47
CA VAL A 47 1.93 -9.62 -4.04
C VAL A 47 1.97 -11.00 -3.38
N ASN A 48 1.71 -11.10 -2.07
CA ASN A 48 1.67 -12.39 -1.38
C ASN A 48 0.50 -13.26 -1.85
N GLU A 49 -0.65 -12.66 -2.13
CA GLU A 49 -1.87 -13.39 -2.48
C GLU A 49 -1.92 -13.76 -3.98
N PHE A 50 -1.58 -12.82 -4.87
CA PHE A 50 -1.81 -13.00 -6.31
C PHE A 50 -0.63 -13.62 -7.05
N ARG A 51 0.59 -13.52 -6.53
CA ARG A 51 1.78 -13.99 -7.25
C ARG A 51 1.74 -15.51 -7.46
N GLY A 52 1.89 -15.94 -8.70
CA GLY A 52 1.84 -17.35 -9.10
C GLY A 52 0.45 -17.98 -9.02
N GLN A 53 -0.60 -17.20 -8.79
CA GLN A 53 -1.98 -17.69 -8.78
C GLN A 53 -2.63 -17.55 -10.16
N ALA A 54 -3.57 -18.45 -10.46
CA ALA A 54 -4.42 -18.37 -11.64
C ALA A 54 -5.89 -18.59 -11.24
N PHE A 55 -6.78 -17.72 -11.69
CA PHE A 55 -8.18 -17.73 -11.36
C PHE A 55 -9.00 -18.21 -12.56
N THR A 56 -9.79 -19.27 -12.36
CA THR A 56 -10.68 -19.80 -13.39
C THR A 56 -11.91 -18.92 -13.54
N CYS A 57 -12.27 -18.56 -14.77
CA CYS A 57 -13.48 -17.80 -15.06
C CYS A 57 -14.62 -18.75 -15.43
N THR A 58 -15.83 -18.45 -14.97
CA THR A 58 -17.07 -19.05 -15.47
C THR A 58 -17.49 -18.35 -16.76
N ASN A 59 -18.30 -19.02 -17.60
CA ASN A 59 -18.66 -18.53 -18.95
C ASN A 59 -19.39 -17.17 -18.97
N ASP A 60 -19.94 -16.72 -17.83
CA ASP A 60 -20.60 -15.42 -17.67
C ASP A 60 -19.76 -14.41 -16.85
N ALA A 61 -18.50 -14.73 -16.53
CA ALA A 61 -17.66 -13.86 -15.72
C ALA A 61 -17.05 -12.74 -16.59
N THR A 62 -17.44 -11.49 -16.32
CA THR A 62 -16.70 -10.31 -16.79
C THR A 62 -15.37 -10.22 -16.06
N VAL A 63 -14.25 -10.34 -16.78
CA VAL A 63 -12.92 -10.16 -16.19
C VAL A 63 -12.63 -8.66 -16.09
N SER A 64 -12.41 -8.15 -14.89
CA SER A 64 -12.09 -6.72 -14.67
C SER A 64 -10.61 -6.38 -14.88
N TYR A 65 -9.74 -7.39 -14.91
CA TYR A 65 -8.29 -7.24 -14.97
C TYR A 65 -7.72 -8.06 -16.14
N GLY A 66 -7.85 -7.54 -17.36
CA GLY A 66 -7.38 -8.21 -18.59
C GLY A 66 -8.47 -8.99 -19.34
N ASP A 67 -8.12 -9.53 -20.51
CA ASP A 67 -9.05 -10.15 -21.47
C ASP A 67 -8.87 -11.68 -21.59
N GLU A 68 -7.89 -12.26 -20.89
CA GLU A 68 -7.53 -13.68 -20.99
C GLU A 68 -8.05 -14.48 -19.79
N CYS A 69 -8.47 -15.72 -20.07
CA CYS A 69 -8.89 -16.69 -19.06
C CYS A 69 -8.11 -18.01 -19.22
N PRO A 70 -7.59 -18.63 -18.14
CA PRO A 70 -7.66 -18.22 -16.73
C PRO A 70 -6.91 -16.90 -16.45
N LEU A 71 -7.46 -16.09 -15.56
CA LEU A 71 -6.86 -14.82 -15.17
C LEU A 71 -5.61 -15.09 -14.32
N SER A 72 -4.44 -14.73 -14.84
CA SER A 72 -3.18 -14.79 -14.09
C SER A 72 -3.11 -13.66 -13.06
N GLY A 73 -2.64 -13.99 -11.85
CA GLY A 73 -2.43 -13.02 -10.79
C GLY A 73 -1.33 -12.01 -11.11
N GLU A 74 -0.39 -12.33 -12.00
CA GLU A 74 0.60 -11.38 -12.54
C GLU A 74 -0.08 -10.26 -13.34
N THR A 75 -1.13 -10.57 -14.11
CA THR A 75 -1.94 -9.56 -14.81
C THR A 75 -2.63 -8.63 -13.82
N VAL A 76 -3.22 -9.20 -12.76
CA VAL A 76 -3.86 -8.41 -11.68
C VAL A 76 -2.84 -7.48 -11.01
N LEU A 77 -1.67 -7.99 -10.63
CA LEU A 77 -0.61 -7.20 -10.01
C LEU A 77 -0.10 -6.09 -10.93
N THR A 78 0.01 -6.36 -12.23
CA THR A 78 0.45 -5.36 -13.21
C THR A 78 -0.61 -4.27 -13.37
N SER A 79 -1.90 -4.60 -13.44
CA SER A 79 -2.98 -3.62 -13.51
C SER A 79 -3.09 -2.73 -12.25
N LEU A 80 -2.64 -3.24 -11.09
CA LEU A 80 -2.57 -2.47 -9.84
C LEU A 80 -1.31 -1.58 -9.74
N GLY A 81 -0.35 -1.70 -10.66
CA GLY A 81 0.94 -1.01 -10.60
C GLY A 81 1.93 -1.66 -9.62
N MET A 82 1.83 -2.99 -9.43
CA MET A 82 2.60 -3.77 -8.45
C MET A 82 3.39 -4.94 -9.06
N GLY A 83 3.42 -5.07 -10.39
CA GLY A 83 4.00 -6.25 -11.08
C GLY A 83 5.49 -6.52 -10.82
N GLY A 84 6.25 -5.53 -10.35
CA GLY A 84 7.68 -5.65 -9.99
C GLY A 84 7.97 -5.70 -8.49
N GLU A 85 6.94 -5.64 -7.65
CA GLU A 85 7.11 -5.50 -6.22
C GLU A 85 7.42 -6.84 -5.54
N SER A 86 8.09 -6.78 -4.39
CA SER A 86 8.36 -7.96 -3.56
C SER A 86 7.87 -7.75 -2.15
N VAL A 87 7.35 -8.81 -1.54
CA VAL A 87 6.90 -8.81 -0.15
C VAL A 87 8.04 -8.38 0.78
N GLY A 88 9.25 -8.92 0.57
CA GLY A 88 10.42 -8.62 1.38
C GLY A 88 10.84 -7.15 1.36
N MET A 89 10.86 -6.50 0.19
CA MET A 89 11.19 -5.07 0.11
C MET A 89 10.12 -4.20 0.75
N ASN A 90 8.84 -4.53 0.58
CA ASN A 90 7.74 -3.80 1.22
C ASN A 90 7.79 -3.91 2.75
N VAL A 91 8.08 -5.10 3.28
CA VAL A 91 8.30 -5.31 4.72
C VAL A 91 9.51 -4.52 5.23
N LEU A 92 10.60 -4.47 4.46
CA LEU A 92 11.77 -3.67 4.80
C LEU A 92 11.41 -2.17 4.92
N TYR A 93 10.68 -1.62 3.95
CA TYR A 93 10.22 -0.23 4.01
C TYR A 93 9.36 0.04 5.26
N LEU A 94 8.45 -0.87 5.61
CA LEU A 94 7.63 -0.76 6.82
C LEU A 94 8.48 -0.72 8.10
N ILE A 95 9.51 -1.59 8.20
CA ILE A 95 10.42 -1.62 9.35
C ILE A 95 11.20 -0.30 9.44
N LEU A 96 11.76 0.18 8.32
CA LEU A 96 12.49 1.44 8.27
C LEU A 96 11.63 2.62 8.70
N MET A 97 10.37 2.69 8.22
CA MET A 97 9.43 3.72 8.65
C MET A 97 9.14 3.65 10.15
N GLN A 98 8.94 2.47 10.72
CA GLN A 98 8.67 2.34 12.15
C GLN A 98 9.86 2.73 13.03
N VAL A 99 11.06 2.33 12.64
CA VAL A 99 12.28 2.77 13.32
C VAL A 99 12.43 4.28 13.19
N GLY A 100 12.18 4.84 12.01
CA GLY A 100 12.22 6.29 11.75
C GLY A 100 11.29 7.08 12.69
N ILE A 101 10.02 6.68 12.83
CA ILE A 101 9.06 7.35 13.71
C ILE A 101 9.51 7.31 15.18
N ARG A 102 10.06 6.17 15.63
CA ARG A 102 10.57 6.02 17.01
C ARG A 102 11.78 6.89 17.27
N VAL A 103 12.71 6.95 16.31
CA VAL A 103 13.90 7.80 16.38
C VAL A 103 13.50 9.27 16.43
N ILE A 104 12.60 9.71 15.54
CA ILE A 104 12.07 11.09 15.54
C ILE A 104 11.42 11.40 16.88
N SER A 105 10.56 10.50 17.38
CA SER A 105 9.87 10.67 18.66
C SER A 105 10.86 10.78 19.82
N TYR A 106 11.90 9.95 19.85
CA TYR A 106 12.96 10.04 20.85
C TYR A 106 13.69 11.39 20.81
N PHE A 107 14.08 11.87 19.62
CA PHE A 107 14.74 13.17 19.47
C PHE A 107 13.85 14.33 19.89
N VAL A 108 12.58 14.34 19.47
CA VAL A 108 11.60 15.36 19.84
C VAL A 108 11.39 15.39 21.36
N LEU A 109 11.21 14.23 21.99
CA LEU A 109 11.04 14.15 23.44
C LEU A 109 12.31 14.61 24.19
N ARG A 110 13.49 14.24 23.71
CA ARG A 110 14.77 14.66 24.30
C ARG A 110 15.00 16.17 24.20
N MET A 111 14.68 16.78 23.07
CA MET A 111 14.75 18.24 22.90
C MET A 111 13.79 18.96 23.84
N ASN A 112 12.55 18.48 23.95
CA ASN A 112 11.56 19.06 24.86
C ASN A 112 11.93 18.91 26.33
N TYR A 113 12.53 17.78 26.73
CA TYR A 113 13.04 17.57 28.08
C TYR A 113 14.15 18.59 28.40
N LYS A 114 15.13 18.78 27.50
CA LYS A 114 16.22 19.73 27.70
C LYS A 114 15.77 21.20 27.73
N MET A 115 14.65 21.55 27.08
CA MET A 115 14.12 22.92 27.13
C MET A 115 13.33 23.24 28.41
N ARG A 116 12.91 22.22 29.16
CA ARG A 116 12.09 22.38 30.38
C ARG A 116 12.86 22.23 31.70
N GLY A 117 14.10 21.71 31.66
CA GLY A 117 15.00 21.61 32.81
C GLY A 117 16.15 22.58 32.65
#